data_AF-W2T1U9-F1
#
_entry.id   AF-W2T1U9-F1
#
_cell.length_a   1.000
_cell.length_b   1.000
_cell.length_c   1.000
_cell.angle_alpha   90.00
_cell.angle_beta   90.00
_cell.angle_gamma   90.00
#
_symmetry.space_group_name_H-M   'P 1'
#
loop_
_entity.id
_entity.type
_entity.pdbx_description
1 polymer ?
#
loop_
_entity_poly.entity_id
_entity_poly.type
_entity_poly.pdbx_seq_one_letter_code
_entity_poly.pdbx_strand_id
1 'polypeptide(L)'
;MEKGGVVPMRLFANWEMDRASSSVVQRVCFLSMNRVILHSLPSQIQSIVITAKLEGSKRSLRSNDIGITPYHGRVDLDLDISFTIQYPHFVKRKGNTLQILIQRRRKYKNRPFPSSFKTIAVGMVNLTQLLQNGGLREIPLWSSETDDKQSSEVQSIGRLHLVTCQSQPLEIDMERDRVGKKQSGIEGDLSEDDSDSDYEDVPGDSDINEPTSARSTARGQTVRMNHKASHATRKNNIRQRFVTLLKRFRVPEEEGIPSRSTSAALVPTDRELQDLFEELENMSDSGE
;
A
#
# COMPACT_ATOMS: atom_id res chain seq x y z
N MET A 1 26.86 1.84 -33.76
CA MET A 1 26.04 1.14 -32.76
C MET A 1 25.12 2.17 -32.15
N GLU A 2 23.86 2.21 -32.58
CA GLU A 2 22.88 3.09 -31.96
C GLU A 2 22.76 2.71 -30.48
N LYS A 3 23.09 3.64 -29.59
CA LYS A 3 22.69 3.51 -28.19
C LYS A 3 21.16 3.51 -28.21
N GLY A 4 20.54 2.35 -28.07
CA GLY A 4 19.10 2.25 -27.86
C GLY A 4 18.72 3.24 -26.77
N GLY A 5 17.82 4.18 -27.09
CA GLY A 5 17.49 5.29 -26.20
C GLY A 5 17.02 4.78 -24.84
N VAL A 6 17.53 5.38 -23.77
CA VAL A 6 17.05 5.12 -22.41
C VAL A 6 15.59 5.55 -22.34
N VAL A 7 14.70 4.64 -21.94
CA VAL A 7 13.26 4.92 -21.83
C VAL A 7 13.00 5.66 -20.51
N PRO A 8 12.51 6.90 -20.53
CA PRO A 8 12.17 7.64 -19.32
C PRO A 8 10.98 7.00 -18.61
N MET A 9 11.07 6.85 -17.30
CA MET A 9 9.99 6.36 -16.44
C MET A 9 9.77 7.32 -15.27
N ARG A 10 8.54 7.81 -15.13
CA ARG A 10 8.11 8.68 -14.04
C ARG A 10 7.02 7.95 -13.27
N LEU A 11 7.34 7.51 -12.05
CA LEU A 11 6.50 6.62 -11.26
C LEU A 11 6.03 7.35 -10.01
N PHE A 12 4.72 7.26 -9.74
CA PHE A 12 4.08 7.96 -8.64
C PHE A 12 3.36 6.97 -7.74
N ALA A 13 3.46 7.16 -6.42
CA ALA A 13 2.67 6.40 -5.47
C ALA A 13 2.27 7.26 -4.27
N ASN A 14 1.06 7.02 -3.79
CA ASN A 14 0.61 7.47 -2.50
C ASN A 14 0.53 6.28 -1.53
N TRP A 15 1.41 6.26 -0.53
CA TRP A 15 1.47 5.23 0.52
C TRP A 15 0.89 5.71 1.86
N GLU A 16 -0.04 6.66 1.82
CA GLU A 16 -0.83 7.06 2.97
C GLU A 16 -1.35 5.84 3.75
N MET A 17 -1.10 5.87 5.05
CA MET A 17 -1.77 5.01 6.00
C MET A 17 -2.78 5.89 6.74
N ASP A 18 -4.03 5.44 6.85
CA ASP A 18 -5.17 6.07 7.55
C ASP A 18 -4.96 6.32 9.06
N ARG A 19 -3.71 6.39 9.52
CA ARG A 19 -3.36 6.64 10.90
C ARG A 19 -2.97 8.10 11.04
N ALA A 20 -3.97 8.94 11.27
CA ALA A 20 -3.83 10.24 11.92
C ALA A 20 -3.32 10.05 13.37
N SER A 21 -2.08 9.57 13.51
CA SER A 21 -1.38 9.51 14.78
C SER A 21 -0.47 10.73 14.88
N SER A 22 -0.42 11.36 16.05
CA SER A 22 0.43 12.52 16.34
C SER A 22 1.94 12.31 16.12
N SER A 23 2.37 11.09 15.80
CA SER A 23 3.77 10.71 15.58
C SER A 23 4.17 10.57 14.10
N VAL A 24 3.27 10.88 13.17
CA VAL A 24 3.47 10.71 11.72
C VAL A 24 3.37 12.05 11.01
N VAL A 25 4.37 12.35 10.18
CA VAL A 25 4.39 13.53 9.30
C VAL A 25 4.26 13.05 7.85
N GLN A 26 3.33 13.61 7.10
CA GLN A 26 3.20 13.31 5.67
C GLN A 26 4.30 13.99 4.88
N ARG A 27 4.97 13.24 4.02
CA ARG A 27 6.11 13.71 3.23
C ARG A 27 6.06 13.16 1.82
N VAL A 28 6.72 13.84 0.90
CA VAL A 28 6.99 13.35 -0.46
C VAL A 28 8.48 13.06 -0.58
N CYS A 29 8.83 11.88 -1.10
CA CYS A 29 10.20 11.51 -1.45
C CYS A 29 10.35 11.55 -2.97
N PHE A 30 11.34 12.30 -3.44
CA PHE A 30 11.75 12.34 -4.83
C PHE A 30 13.06 11.56 -4.97
N LEU A 31 13.05 10.53 -5.80
CA LEU A 31 14.21 9.69 -6.07
C LEU A 31 14.36 9.55 -7.58
N SER A 32 15.39 10.16 -8.17
CA SER A 32 15.71 10.04 -9.59
C SER A 32 17.05 9.36 -9.77
N MET A 33 17.11 8.37 -10.66
CA MET A 33 18.26 7.50 -10.91
C MET A 33 18.68 7.60 -12.36
N ASN A 34 19.99 7.70 -12.60
CA ASN A 34 20.55 7.82 -13.96
C ASN A 34 21.43 6.65 -14.39
N ARG A 35 21.86 5.77 -13.48
CA ARG A 35 22.73 4.65 -13.83
C ARG A 35 22.70 3.55 -12.78
N VAL A 36 22.72 2.30 -13.21
CA VAL A 36 22.88 1.13 -12.34
C VAL A 36 24.12 0.35 -12.75
N ILE A 37 24.94 0.00 -11.75
CA ILE A 37 26.13 -0.83 -11.93
C ILE A 37 26.00 -2.05 -11.02
N LEU A 38 26.07 -3.25 -11.60
CA LEU A 38 26.06 -4.52 -10.86
C LEU A 38 27.35 -5.28 -11.22
N HIS A 39 28.07 -5.76 -10.22
CA HIS A 39 29.36 -6.42 -10.39
C HIS A 39 29.26 -7.94 -10.46
N SER A 40 28.18 -8.51 -9.91
CA SER A 40 27.94 -9.95 -9.90
C SER A 40 26.46 -10.23 -10.14
N LEU A 41 26.14 -10.63 -11.37
CA LEU A 41 24.81 -11.00 -11.79
C LEU A 41 24.79 -12.40 -12.43
N PRO A 42 23.83 -13.27 -12.08
CA PRO A 42 23.68 -14.55 -12.75
C PRO A 42 23.47 -14.38 -14.26
N SER A 43 24.20 -15.14 -15.08
CA SER A 43 24.21 -15.07 -16.55
C SER A 43 22.85 -15.31 -17.23
N GLN A 44 21.86 -15.80 -16.49
CA GLN A 44 20.53 -16.16 -16.98
C GLN A 44 19.55 -14.99 -16.95
N ILE A 45 19.92 -13.84 -16.35
CA ILE A 45 19.03 -12.70 -16.19
C ILE A 45 19.18 -11.78 -17.40
N GLN A 46 18.10 -11.67 -18.18
CA GLN A 46 18.02 -10.82 -19.37
C GLN A 46 17.21 -9.54 -19.13
N SER A 47 16.52 -9.47 -17.99
CA SER A 47 15.73 -8.30 -17.62
C SER A 47 15.66 -8.13 -16.11
N ILE A 48 15.68 -6.88 -15.68
CA ILE A 48 15.51 -6.48 -14.28
C ILE A 48 14.35 -5.50 -14.15
N VAL A 49 13.78 -5.46 -12.95
CA VAL A 49 12.80 -4.47 -12.51
C VAL A 49 13.34 -3.81 -11.26
N ILE A 50 13.20 -2.49 -11.18
CA ILE A 50 13.55 -1.72 -9.99
C ILE A 50 12.26 -1.40 -9.25
N THR A 51 12.24 -1.77 -7.97
CA THR A 51 11.07 -1.65 -7.11
C THR A 51 11.40 -0.82 -5.89
N ALA A 52 10.68 0.26 -5.67
CA ALA A 52 10.71 1.01 -4.42
C ALA A 52 9.66 0.47 -3.44
N LYS A 53 10.04 0.25 -2.19
CA LYS A 53 9.16 -0.26 -1.13
C LYS A 53 9.55 0.32 0.22
N LEU A 54 8.60 0.88 0.96
CA LEU A 54 8.84 1.27 2.35
C LEU A 54 8.89 0.02 3.25
N GLU A 55 9.85 -0.02 4.17
CA GLU A 55 9.94 -1.08 5.18
C GLU A 55 8.62 -1.18 5.98
N GLY A 56 8.12 -2.40 6.18
CA GLY A 56 6.82 -2.64 6.81
C GLY A 56 5.59 -2.35 5.94
N SER A 57 5.73 -1.76 4.76
CA SER A 57 4.62 -1.56 3.82
C SER A 57 4.33 -2.83 3.01
N LYS A 58 3.05 -3.09 2.77
CA LYS A 58 2.60 -4.12 1.81
C LYS A 58 2.61 -3.61 0.35
N ARG A 59 2.63 -2.28 0.17
CA ARG A 59 2.62 -1.63 -1.14
C ARG A 59 4.05 -1.45 -1.65
N SER A 60 4.22 -1.53 -2.96
CA SER A 60 5.48 -1.21 -3.64
C SER A 60 5.20 -0.55 -4.99
N LEU A 61 6.16 0.21 -5.48
CA LEU A 61 6.11 0.91 -6.76
C LEU A 61 7.21 0.35 -7.64
N ARG A 62 6.88 -0.07 -8.86
CA ARG A 62 7.76 -0.88 -9.71
C ARG A 62 7.93 -0.24 -11.07
N SER A 63 9.15 -0.33 -11.60
CA SER A 63 9.44 0.04 -12.98
C SER A 63 8.90 -0.98 -13.99
N ASN A 64 8.98 -0.62 -15.26
CA ASN A 64 8.87 -1.59 -16.35
C ASN A 64 10.06 -2.55 -16.34
N ASP A 65 9.95 -3.61 -17.15
CA ASP A 65 11.04 -4.52 -17.42
C ASP A 65 12.14 -3.79 -18.20
N ILE A 66 13.33 -3.78 -17.63
CA ILE A 66 14.52 -3.16 -18.21
C ILE A 66 15.36 -4.30 -18.78
N GLY A 67 15.55 -4.33 -20.09
CA GLY A 67 16.43 -5.29 -20.75
C GLY A 67 17.87 -5.06 -20.32
N ILE A 68 18.59 -6.13 -20.01
CA ILE A 68 20.01 -6.08 -19.66
C ILE A 68 20.79 -7.11 -20.45
N THR A 69 22.03 -6.76 -20.81
CA THR A 69 22.97 -7.67 -21.45
C THR A 69 24.21 -7.75 -20.57
N PRO A 70 24.28 -8.72 -19.64
CA PRO A 70 25.43 -8.83 -18.74
C PRO A 70 26.69 -9.21 -19.51
N TYR A 71 27.78 -8.46 -19.31
CA TYR A 71 29.10 -8.74 -19.86
C TYR A 71 29.98 -9.32 -18.74
N HIS A 72 30.35 -10.60 -18.84
CA HIS A 72 31.05 -11.35 -17.79
C HIS A 72 30.39 -11.21 -16.39
N GLY A 73 29.05 -11.20 -16.34
CA GLY A 73 28.30 -11.07 -15.08
C GLY A 73 28.24 -9.63 -14.53
N ARG A 74 28.83 -8.65 -15.21
CA ARG A 74 28.70 -7.23 -14.89
C ARG A 74 27.62 -6.58 -15.74
N VAL A 75 26.89 -5.65 -15.13
CA VAL A 75 25.91 -4.81 -15.81
C VAL A 75 26.26 -3.37 -15.51
N ASP A 76 26.28 -2.55 -16.55
CA ASP A 76 26.47 -1.12 -16.47
C ASP A 76 25.50 -0.48 -17.44
N LEU A 77 24.44 0.14 -16.90
CA LEU A 77 23.29 0.58 -17.68
C LEU A 77 22.85 1.98 -17.25
N ASP A 78 22.72 2.85 -18.24
CA ASP A 78 22.12 4.17 -18.08
C ASP A 78 20.61 4.04 -17.86
N LEU A 79 20.08 4.81 -16.91
CA LEU A 79 18.68 4.84 -16.50
C LEU A 79 18.13 6.25 -16.64
N ASP A 80 16.81 6.38 -16.76
CA ASP A 80 16.11 7.64 -16.54
C ASP A 80 14.79 7.33 -15.82
N ILE A 81 14.93 6.93 -14.56
CA ILE A 81 13.79 6.50 -13.73
C ILE A 81 13.68 7.44 -12.56
N SER A 82 12.50 8.00 -12.35
CA SER A 82 12.19 8.73 -11.13
C SER A 82 10.97 8.16 -10.42
N PHE A 83 11.07 8.12 -9.10
CA PHE A 83 10.01 7.76 -8.17
C PHE A 83 9.62 9.00 -7.38
N THR A 84 8.34 9.31 -7.35
CA THR A 84 7.73 10.30 -6.46
C THR A 84 6.77 9.57 -5.54
N ILE A 85 7.12 9.50 -4.26
CA ILE A 85 6.43 8.66 -3.29
C ILE A 85 5.95 9.52 -2.13
N GLN A 86 4.63 9.64 -1.97
CA GLN A 86 4.05 10.19 -0.75
C GLN A 86 4.04 9.10 0.32
N TYR A 87 4.58 9.38 1.51
CA TYR A 87 4.75 8.39 2.55
C TYR A 87 4.61 8.99 3.96
N PRO A 88 4.13 8.19 4.94
CA PRO A 88 4.15 8.58 6.34
C PRO A 88 5.57 8.47 6.91
N HIS A 89 6.09 9.56 7.47
CA HIS A 89 7.36 9.57 8.18
C HIS A 89 7.12 9.49 9.70
N PHE A 90 7.64 8.46 10.35
CA PHE A 90 7.46 8.22 11.78
C PHE A 90 8.56 8.90 12.60
N VAL A 91 8.21 9.84 13.46
CA VAL A 91 9.21 10.61 14.24
C VAL A 91 9.85 9.76 15.35
N LYS A 92 9.05 8.91 16.00
CA LYS A 92 9.47 8.16 17.21
C LYS A 92 9.74 6.67 16.98
N ARG A 93 9.42 6.13 15.79
CA ARG A 93 9.48 4.68 15.51
C ARG A 93 10.50 4.37 14.43
N LYS A 94 11.08 3.16 14.50
CA LYS A 94 11.86 2.57 13.40
C LYS A 94 10.90 2.17 12.28
N GLY A 95 11.25 2.45 11.03
CA GLY A 95 10.41 2.17 9.85
C GLY A 95 10.54 3.16 8.69
N ASN A 96 11.32 4.22 8.83
CA ASN A 96 11.57 5.20 7.76
C ASN A 96 12.66 4.73 6.79
N THR A 97 12.67 3.44 6.44
CA THR A 97 13.66 2.89 5.51
C THR A 97 12.98 2.60 4.18
N LEU A 98 13.42 3.27 3.11
CA LEU A 98 13.02 2.97 1.75
C LEU A 98 13.95 1.92 1.17
N GLN A 99 13.39 0.76 0.80
CA GLN A 99 14.11 -0.31 0.14
C GLN A 99 13.98 -0.16 -1.38
N ILE A 100 15.11 -0.17 -2.07
CA ILE A 100 15.20 -0.22 -3.52
C ILE A 100 15.61 -1.64 -3.91
N LEU A 101 14.66 -2.40 -4.42
CA LEU A 101 14.85 -3.81 -4.77
C LEU A 101 15.16 -3.91 -6.26
N ILE A 102 16.28 -4.53 -6.60
CA ILE A 102 16.54 -5.00 -7.97
C ILE A 102 15.99 -6.42 -8.03
N GLN A 103 15.07 -6.65 -8.96
CA GLN A 103 14.33 -7.90 -9.04
C GLN A 103 14.36 -8.47 -10.44
N ARG A 104 14.26 -9.79 -10.55
CA ARG A 104 13.97 -10.48 -11.80
C ARG A 104 12.57 -11.08 -11.77
N ARG A 105 11.90 -11.10 -12.92
CA ARG A 105 10.69 -11.91 -13.10
C ARG A 105 11.07 -13.39 -13.01
N ARG A 106 10.37 -14.15 -12.19
CA ARG A 106 10.46 -15.61 -12.27
C ARG A 106 9.68 -16.07 -13.51
N LYS A 107 10.07 -17.21 -14.08
CA LYS A 107 9.35 -17.86 -15.19
C LYS A 107 9.03 -19.28 -14.72
N TYR A 108 7.75 -19.61 -14.58
CA TYR A 108 7.32 -20.98 -14.31
C TYR A 108 6.89 -21.62 -15.62
N LYS A 109 7.44 -22.79 -15.95
CA LYS A 109 7.25 -23.43 -17.26
C LYS A 109 5.77 -23.76 -17.57
N ASN A 110 4.90 -23.88 -16.57
CA ASN A 110 3.51 -24.36 -16.73
C ASN A 110 2.45 -23.52 -15.97
N ARG A 111 2.61 -22.19 -15.83
CA ARG A 111 1.60 -21.33 -15.17
C ARG A 111 1.21 -20.14 -16.05
N PRO A 112 -0.09 -19.91 -16.31
CA PRO A 112 -0.55 -18.83 -17.20
C PRO A 112 -0.40 -17.42 -16.60
N PHE A 113 -0.14 -17.30 -15.29
CA PHE A 113 0.00 -16.01 -14.62
C PHE A 113 1.49 -15.69 -14.34
N PRO A 114 1.95 -14.45 -14.61
CA PRO A 114 3.32 -14.05 -14.36
C PRO A 114 3.74 -14.38 -12.93
N SER A 115 4.77 -15.21 -12.89
CA SER A 115 5.41 -15.73 -11.70
C SER A 115 6.07 -14.60 -10.91
N SER A 116 5.98 -14.69 -9.58
CA SER A 116 6.43 -13.69 -8.62
C SER A 116 7.84 -13.14 -8.91
N PHE A 117 8.16 -11.99 -8.33
CA PHE A 117 9.49 -11.41 -8.48
C PHE A 117 10.46 -12.09 -7.51
N LYS A 118 11.70 -12.37 -7.96
CA LYS A 118 12.81 -12.73 -7.07
C LYS A 118 13.72 -11.51 -6.92
N THR A 119 13.89 -11.02 -5.71
CA THR A 119 14.88 -9.99 -5.40
C THR A 119 16.28 -10.58 -5.53
N ILE A 120 17.16 -9.85 -6.22
CA ILE A 120 18.56 -10.21 -6.41
C ILE A 120 19.48 -9.28 -5.64
N ALA A 121 19.12 -7.99 -5.57
CA ALA A 121 19.85 -6.99 -4.82
C ALA A 121 18.89 -6.06 -4.08
N VAL A 122 19.34 -5.55 -2.93
CA VAL A 122 18.60 -4.60 -2.10
C VAL A 122 19.51 -3.41 -1.84
N GLY A 123 19.00 -2.20 -2.08
CA GLY A 123 19.54 -0.94 -1.60
C GLY A 123 18.64 -0.40 -0.50
N MET A 124 19.23 0.23 0.51
CA MET A 124 18.52 0.74 1.68
C MET A 124 18.77 2.24 1.78
N VAL A 125 17.70 3.04 1.85
CA VAL A 125 17.77 4.48 2.07
C VAL A 125 17.07 4.79 3.38
N ASN A 126 17.84 5.22 4.37
CA ASN A 126 17.29 5.72 5.62
C ASN A 126 16.75 7.14 5.39
N LEU A 127 15.43 7.27 5.34
CA LEU A 127 14.77 8.55 5.07
C LEU A 127 14.99 9.55 6.20
N THR A 128 15.24 9.11 7.44
CA THR A 128 15.59 10.02 8.54
C THR A 128 16.98 10.63 8.34
N GLN A 129 17.98 9.83 7.93
CA GLN A 129 19.30 10.36 7.57
C GLN A 129 19.25 11.25 6.33
N LEU A 130 18.39 10.91 5.36
CA LEU A 130 18.20 11.72 4.16
C LEU A 130 17.73 13.16 4.48
N LEU A 131 16.88 13.31 5.49
CA LEU A 131 16.43 14.63 5.96
C LEU A 131 17.55 15.45 6.61
N GLN A 132 18.48 14.78 7.29
CA GLN A 132 19.59 15.44 7.98
C GLN A 132 20.71 15.85 7.01
N ASN A 133 20.97 15.01 6.01
CA ASN A 133 22.16 15.17 5.15
C ASN A 133 21.89 15.93 3.84
N GLY A 134 20.63 16.29 3.55
CA GLY A 134 20.26 17.11 2.39
C GLY A 134 20.32 16.40 1.03
N GLY A 135 20.57 15.08 1.01
CA GLY A 135 20.42 14.26 -0.18
C GLY A 135 21.37 13.07 -0.26
N LEU A 136 21.21 12.26 -1.31
CA LEU A 136 22.03 11.07 -1.56
C LEU A 136 22.41 10.99 -3.04
N ARG A 137 23.68 10.64 -3.33
CA ARG A 137 24.20 10.52 -4.70
C ARG A 137 24.31 9.08 -5.20
N GLU A 138 24.54 8.13 -4.29
CA GLU A 138 24.63 6.72 -4.63
C GLU A 138 24.01 5.83 -3.54
N ILE A 139 23.42 4.72 -3.96
CA ILE A 139 22.91 3.67 -3.07
C ILE A 139 23.73 2.40 -3.33
N PRO A 140 24.51 1.91 -2.36
CA PRO A 140 25.13 0.60 -2.45
C PRO A 140 24.06 -0.50 -2.45
N LEU A 141 24.29 -1.52 -3.26
CA LEU A 141 23.40 -2.66 -3.42
C LEU A 141 24.03 -3.91 -2.80
N TRP A 142 23.26 -4.60 -1.97
CA TRP A 142 23.67 -5.84 -1.30
C TRP A 142 22.92 -7.03 -1.87
N SER A 143 23.56 -8.20 -1.90
CA SER A 143 22.92 -9.43 -2.37
C SER A 143 21.83 -9.88 -1.40
N SER A 144 20.67 -10.25 -1.95
CA SER A 144 19.56 -10.81 -1.18
C SER A 144 19.80 -12.25 -0.69
N GLU A 145 20.83 -12.93 -1.18
CA GLU A 145 21.06 -14.37 -0.94
C GLU A 145 22.03 -14.64 0.23
N THR A 146 22.46 -13.61 0.96
CA THR A 146 23.58 -13.66 1.90
C THR A 146 23.22 -13.62 3.39
N ASP A 147 22.01 -14.06 3.77
CA ASP A 147 21.62 -14.05 5.19
C ASP A 147 22.27 -15.17 6.02
N ASP A 148 22.91 -16.18 5.41
CA ASP A 148 23.21 -17.44 6.12
C ASP A 148 24.67 -17.77 6.42
N LYS A 149 25.69 -16.96 6.06
CA LYS A 149 27.08 -17.30 6.44
C LYS A 149 27.90 -16.08 6.83
N GLN A 150 28.11 -15.98 8.16
CA GLN A 150 29.17 -15.20 8.79
C GLN A 150 30.52 -15.40 8.09
N SER A 151 31.34 -14.35 8.13
CA SER A 151 32.75 -14.30 7.71
C SER A 151 33.03 -14.26 6.21
N SER A 152 32.95 -13.06 5.63
CA SER A 152 33.94 -12.44 4.74
C SER A 152 33.32 -11.14 4.24
N GLU A 153 33.98 -10.01 4.50
CA GLU A 153 33.77 -8.68 3.92
C GLU A 153 32.47 -8.52 3.09
N VAL A 154 31.42 -7.91 3.67
CA VAL A 154 30.13 -7.68 2.99
C VAL A 154 30.33 -6.63 1.89
N GLN A 155 30.92 -7.05 0.78
CA GLN A 155 31.20 -6.20 -0.36
C GLN A 155 29.88 -5.96 -1.10
N SER A 156 29.57 -4.69 -1.36
CA SER A 156 28.40 -4.33 -2.18
C SER A 156 28.51 -4.99 -3.56
N ILE A 157 27.45 -5.65 -4.01
CA ILE A 157 27.39 -6.31 -5.32
C ILE A 157 27.11 -5.34 -6.47
N GLY A 158 26.90 -4.06 -6.16
CA GLY A 158 26.65 -3.01 -7.13
C GLY A 158 26.32 -1.68 -6.48
N ARG A 159 26.05 -0.67 -7.31
CA ARG A 159 25.68 0.68 -6.93
C ARG A 159 24.63 1.25 -7.85
N LEU A 160 23.75 2.06 -7.29
CA LEU A 160 22.73 2.81 -8.02
C LEU A 160 23.05 4.29 -7.90
N HIS A 161 23.22 4.98 -9.03
CA HIS A 161 23.53 6.41 -9.06
C HIS A 161 22.25 7.23 -9.14
N LEU A 162 22.21 8.28 -8.34
CA LEU A 162 21.08 9.16 -8.18
C LEU A 162 21.40 10.55 -8.73
N VAL A 163 20.43 11.11 -9.44
CA VAL A 163 20.41 12.53 -9.82
C VAL A 163 19.85 13.35 -8.67
N THR A 164 18.74 12.88 -8.10
CA THR A 164 18.08 13.52 -6.96
C THR A 164 17.62 12.47 -5.97
N CYS A 165 17.76 12.79 -4.68
CA CYS A 165 17.21 12.00 -3.59
C CYS A 165 16.92 12.95 -2.46
N GLN A 166 15.67 13.29 -2.23
CA GLN A 166 15.28 14.22 -1.18
C GLN A 166 13.86 13.97 -0.72
N SER A 167 13.55 14.37 0.51
CA SER A 167 12.20 14.31 1.02
C SER A 167 11.74 15.65 1.57
N GLN A 168 10.59 16.11 1.11
CA GLN A 168 9.97 17.37 1.51
C GLN A 168 8.67 17.09 2.30
N PRO A 169 8.26 17.98 3.23
CA PRO A 169 6.93 17.93 3.82
C PRO A 169 5.86 17.96 2.72
N LEU A 170 4.76 17.22 2.91
CA LEU A 170 3.61 17.32 2.01
C LEU A 170 2.81 18.58 2.39
N GLU A 171 2.71 19.53 1.46
CA GLU A 171 1.81 20.68 1.60
C GLU A 171 0.38 20.19 1.37
N ILE A 172 -0.42 20.17 2.43
CA ILE A 172 -1.84 19.85 2.35
C ILE A 172 -2.56 21.17 2.08
N ASP A 173 -2.91 21.44 0.84
CA ASP A 173 -3.79 22.57 0.50
C ASP A 173 -5.14 22.36 1.19
N MET A 174 -5.34 23.06 2.30
CA MET A 174 -6.57 23.02 3.11
C MET A 174 -7.78 23.67 2.42
N GLU A 175 -7.70 24.03 1.14
CA GLU A 175 -8.77 24.72 0.43
C GLU A 175 -9.97 23.83 0.08
N ARG A 176 -9.77 22.50 -0.07
CA ARG A 176 -10.86 21.60 -0.48
C ARG A 176 -11.90 21.31 0.60
N ASP A 177 -11.58 21.53 1.88
CA ASP A 177 -12.53 21.34 2.98
C ASP A 177 -13.39 22.59 3.27
N ARG A 178 -13.06 23.75 2.68
CA ARG A 178 -13.85 24.98 2.85
C ARG A 178 -14.99 25.11 1.83
N VAL A 179 -14.94 24.39 0.71
CA VAL A 179 -15.99 24.46 -0.33
C VAL A 179 -17.25 23.66 0.07
N GLY A 180 -17.12 22.65 0.93
CA GLY A 180 -18.26 21.86 1.43
C GLY A 180 -19.13 22.58 2.48
N LYS A 181 -18.69 23.71 3.03
CA LYS A 181 -19.47 24.51 4.01
C LYS A 181 -20.09 25.78 3.41
N LYS A 182 -19.85 26.09 2.14
CA LYS A 182 -20.33 27.31 1.46
C LYS A 182 -21.57 27.10 0.56
N GLN A 183 -22.28 25.98 0.71
CA GLN A 183 -23.58 25.73 0.07
C GLN A 183 -24.70 25.42 1.08
N SER A 184 -24.66 26.05 2.25
CA SER A 184 -25.86 26.22 3.09
C SER A 184 -25.91 27.68 3.48
N GLY A 185 -26.51 28.49 2.62
CA GLY A 185 -26.83 29.88 2.96
C GLY A 185 -27.80 29.92 4.14
N ILE A 186 -27.54 30.82 5.07
CA ILE A 186 -28.44 31.89 5.49
C ILE A 186 -27.56 32.95 6.15
N GLU A 187 -27.83 34.18 5.77
CA GLU A 187 -27.15 35.42 6.12
C GLU A 187 -27.13 35.65 7.64
N GLY A 188 -26.06 36.29 8.10
CA GLY A 188 -25.84 36.60 9.51
C GLY A 188 -24.52 37.35 9.67
N ASP A 189 -24.53 38.58 9.18
CA ASP A 189 -23.69 39.69 9.64
C ASP A 189 -23.35 39.56 11.12
N LEU A 190 -22.06 39.49 11.49
CA LEU A 190 -21.49 40.02 12.74
C LEU A 190 -19.95 39.93 12.68
N SER A 191 -19.37 41.07 12.29
CA SER A 191 -18.24 41.77 12.92
C SER A 191 -17.05 40.98 13.50
N GLU A 192 -15.88 41.34 12.95
CA GLU A 192 -14.58 41.36 13.58
C GLU A 192 -14.64 41.96 14.99
N ASP A 193 -14.13 41.24 16.00
CA ASP A 193 -13.64 41.88 17.23
C ASP A 193 -12.52 41.01 17.83
N ASP A 194 -11.31 41.55 17.77
CA ASP A 194 -10.18 41.17 18.60
C ASP A 194 -10.53 41.51 20.05
N SER A 195 -10.51 40.52 20.95
CA SER A 195 -10.44 40.84 22.38
C SER A 195 -9.51 39.86 23.08
N ASP A 196 -8.28 40.31 23.25
CA ASP A 196 -7.41 39.95 24.36
C ASP A 196 -8.15 40.17 25.70
N SER A 197 -8.08 39.20 26.59
CA SER A 197 -8.01 39.47 28.03
C SER A 197 -7.52 38.23 28.78
N ASP A 198 -6.24 38.25 29.13
CA ASP A 198 -5.73 37.66 30.37
C ASP A 198 -6.53 38.18 31.57
N TYR A 199 -6.81 37.34 32.58
CA TYR A 199 -6.48 37.58 33.99
C TYR A 199 -6.92 36.39 34.87
N GLU A 200 -6.10 36.19 35.90
CA GLU A 200 -5.93 35.11 36.86
C GLU A 200 -6.95 35.02 38.01
N ASP A 201 -6.88 33.87 38.72
CA ASP A 201 -7.09 33.63 40.18
C ASP A 201 -8.53 33.77 40.76
N VAL A 202 -9.07 33.00 41.72
CA VAL A 202 -8.59 32.15 42.85
C VAL A 202 -9.76 31.18 43.22
N PRO A 203 -9.55 30.03 43.90
CA PRO A 203 -10.57 29.03 44.21
C PRO A 203 -11.39 29.35 45.48
N GLY A 204 -12.69 29.02 45.46
CA GLY A 204 -13.57 29.05 46.63
C GLY A 204 -13.95 27.62 47.06
N ASP A 205 -13.37 27.19 48.18
CA ASP A 205 -13.65 25.96 48.91
C ASP A 205 -14.93 26.11 49.76
N SER A 206 -15.79 25.09 49.74
CA SER A 206 -16.72 24.81 50.84
C SER A 206 -17.31 23.41 50.70
N ASP A 207 -16.85 22.52 51.58
CA ASP A 207 -17.38 21.22 51.95
C ASP A 207 -18.91 21.20 52.21
N ILE A 208 -19.54 20.03 52.03
CA ILE A 208 -20.40 19.31 53.00
C ILE A 208 -21.45 18.39 52.29
N ASN A 209 -21.22 17.08 52.45
CA ASN A 209 -22.13 15.93 52.63
C ASN A 209 -23.33 15.58 51.69
N GLU A 210 -23.27 14.32 51.23
CA GLU A 210 -24.35 13.34 50.90
C GLU A 210 -25.42 13.19 52.02
N PRO A 211 -26.50 12.36 51.89
CA PRO A 211 -27.13 11.67 50.74
C PRO A 211 -28.68 11.83 50.72
N THR A 212 -29.36 11.21 49.76
CA THR A 212 -30.60 10.36 49.92
C THR A 212 -31.55 10.40 48.71
N SER A 213 -32.45 9.42 48.70
CA SER A 213 -32.99 8.67 47.57
C SER A 213 -34.33 9.19 47.01
N ALA A 214 -34.53 8.91 45.72
CA ALA A 214 -35.78 8.51 45.05
C ALA A 214 -37.01 9.47 44.99
N ARG A 215 -37.42 9.87 43.77
CA ARG A 215 -38.61 9.34 43.03
C ARG A 215 -39.04 10.26 41.87
N SER A 216 -39.13 9.66 40.69
CA SER A 216 -40.11 9.85 39.59
C SER A 216 -40.70 11.24 39.26
N THR A 217 -40.64 11.67 38.00
CA THR A 217 -41.74 11.55 37.01
C THR A 217 -41.48 12.31 35.69
N ALA A 218 -41.91 11.67 34.58
CA ALA A 218 -42.54 12.25 33.39
C ALA A 218 -41.74 13.06 32.33
N ARG A 219 -41.66 12.40 31.15
CA ARG A 219 -42.05 12.86 29.79
C ARG A 219 -41.14 13.83 29.03
N GLY A 220 -40.63 13.31 27.90
CA GLY A 220 -40.11 14.08 26.77
C GLY A 220 -39.46 13.19 25.72
N GLN A 221 -40.25 12.36 25.01
CA GLN A 221 -39.77 11.57 23.88
C GLN A 221 -39.36 12.49 22.72
N THR A 222 -38.07 12.52 22.38
CA THR A 222 -37.58 12.96 21.08
C THR A 222 -36.88 11.79 20.40
N VAL A 223 -37.44 11.38 19.26
CA VAL A 223 -36.98 10.25 18.45
C VAL A 223 -35.64 10.59 17.81
N ARG A 224 -34.54 10.00 18.30
CA ARG A 224 -33.25 9.99 17.60
C ARG A 224 -33.23 8.82 16.62
N MET A 225 -33.27 9.14 15.31
CA MET A 225 -33.05 8.15 14.26
C MET A 225 -31.61 7.64 14.29
N ASN A 226 -31.46 6.36 14.63
CA ASN A 226 -30.19 5.63 14.62
C ASN A 226 -29.88 5.12 13.19
N HIS A 227 -29.01 5.83 12.46
CA HIS A 227 -28.44 5.36 11.18
C HIS A 227 -27.46 4.16 11.31
N LYS A 228 -27.37 3.51 12.48
CA LYS A 228 -26.44 2.40 12.73
C LYS A 228 -27.00 1.00 12.45
N ALA A 229 -28.30 0.86 12.20
CA ALA A 229 -28.92 -0.45 11.96
C ALA A 229 -28.77 -0.98 10.52
N SER A 230 -28.52 -0.11 9.53
CA SER A 230 -28.47 -0.51 8.11
C SER A 230 -27.17 -1.23 7.70
N HIS A 231 -26.06 -1.01 8.40
CA HIS A 231 -24.78 -1.63 8.04
C HIS A 231 -24.55 -3.03 8.63
N ALA A 232 -25.29 -3.41 9.67
CA ALA A 232 -25.15 -4.71 10.32
C ALA A 232 -25.85 -5.84 9.54
N THR A 233 -26.98 -5.55 8.89
CA THR A 233 -27.77 -6.51 8.13
C THR A 233 -27.10 -6.94 6.80
N ARG A 234 -26.31 -6.05 6.18
CA ARG A 234 -25.58 -6.37 4.92
C ARG A 234 -24.36 -7.27 5.13
N LYS A 235 -23.69 -7.21 6.30
CA LYS A 235 -22.55 -8.08 6.64
C LYS A 235 -22.95 -9.50 7.03
N ASN A 236 -24.15 -9.67 7.60
CA ASN A 236 -24.65 -10.98 8.02
C ASN A 236 -25.13 -11.83 6.82
N ASN A 237 -25.66 -11.19 5.77
CA ASN A 237 -26.03 -11.80 4.50
C ASN A 237 -24.83 -12.49 3.81
N ILE A 238 -23.69 -11.79 3.70
CA ILE A 238 -22.53 -12.29 2.93
C ILE A 238 -21.90 -13.51 3.61
N ARG A 239 -21.80 -13.52 4.95
CA ARG A 239 -21.26 -14.66 5.68
C ARG A 239 -22.14 -15.89 5.56
N GLN A 240 -23.46 -15.74 5.63
CA GLN A 240 -24.40 -16.84 5.41
C GLN A 240 -24.34 -17.36 3.97
N ARG A 241 -24.25 -16.47 2.98
CA ARG A 241 -24.10 -16.85 1.56
C ARG A 241 -22.80 -17.60 1.28
N PHE A 242 -21.69 -17.19 1.90
CA PHE A 242 -20.40 -17.86 1.77
C PHE A 242 -20.41 -19.27 2.39
N VAL A 243 -21.07 -19.45 3.53
CA VAL A 243 -21.23 -20.77 4.17
C VAL A 243 -22.11 -21.70 3.33
N THR A 244 -23.17 -21.18 2.70
CA THR A 244 -24.01 -21.97 1.78
C THR A 244 -23.25 -22.38 0.53
N LEU A 245 -22.39 -21.51 -0.01
CA LEU A 245 -21.48 -21.82 -1.11
C LEU A 245 -20.46 -22.91 -0.73
N LEU A 246 -19.82 -22.82 0.45
CA LEU A 246 -18.89 -23.85 0.93
C LEU A 246 -19.57 -25.21 1.15
N LYS A 247 -20.83 -25.21 1.58
CA LYS A 247 -21.61 -26.45 1.72
C LYS A 247 -21.98 -27.09 0.37
N ARG A 248 -22.17 -26.30 -0.69
CA ARG A 248 -22.41 -26.80 -2.06
C ARG A 248 -21.16 -27.31 -2.76
N PHE A 249 -19.97 -26.81 -2.39
CA PHE A 249 -18.69 -27.30 -2.91
C PHE A 249 -18.09 -28.46 -2.09
N ARG A 250 -18.76 -28.89 -1.01
CA ARG A 250 -18.30 -30.01 -0.21
C ARG A 250 -18.63 -31.32 -0.94
N VAL A 251 -17.63 -31.87 -1.61
CA VAL A 251 -17.64 -33.22 -2.19
C VAL A 251 -17.99 -34.22 -1.07
N PRO A 252 -18.99 -35.09 -1.23
CA PRO A 252 -19.22 -36.18 -0.30
C PRO A 252 -17.98 -37.07 -0.28
N GLU A 253 -17.33 -37.15 0.87
CA GLU A 253 -16.32 -38.17 1.14
C GLU A 253 -17.08 -39.48 1.36
N GLU A 254 -17.29 -40.23 0.28
CA GLU A 254 -17.84 -41.59 0.33
C GLU A 254 -16.67 -42.56 0.47
N GLU A 255 -16.51 -43.10 1.67
CA GLU A 255 -15.74 -44.32 1.90
C GLU A 255 -16.37 -45.48 1.12
N GLY A 256 -15.60 -46.10 0.23
CA GLY A 256 -16.00 -47.36 -0.41
C GLY A 256 -15.18 -47.71 -1.65
N ILE A 257 -13.98 -48.27 -1.48
CA ILE A 257 -13.23 -48.95 -2.55
C ILE A 257 -13.90 -50.33 -2.77
N PRO A 258 -14.21 -50.82 -4.00
CA PRO A 258 -13.15 -51.40 -4.82
C PRO A 258 -13.26 -51.23 -6.35
N SER A 259 -12.08 -51.33 -6.98
CA SER A 259 -11.84 -51.85 -8.34
C SER A 259 -12.21 -51.01 -9.57
N ARG A 260 -11.14 -50.59 -10.27
CA ARG A 260 -10.93 -50.70 -11.72
C ARG A 260 -12.10 -50.29 -12.63
N SER A 261 -12.01 -49.06 -13.16
CA SER A 261 -12.04 -48.70 -14.60
C SER A 261 -12.60 -47.28 -14.77
N THR A 262 -11.83 -46.41 -15.46
CA THR A 262 -12.29 -45.29 -16.29
C THR A 262 -13.48 -44.44 -15.80
N SER A 263 -13.22 -43.24 -15.28
CA SER A 263 -14.21 -42.16 -15.40
C SER A 263 -13.52 -40.80 -15.47
N ALA A 264 -13.81 -40.11 -16.58
CA ALA A 264 -13.38 -38.78 -16.89
C ALA A 264 -13.84 -37.80 -15.80
N ALA A 265 -12.92 -36.97 -15.31
CA ALA A 265 -13.29 -35.74 -14.64
C ALA A 265 -14.16 -34.92 -15.61
N LEU A 266 -15.43 -34.75 -15.27
CA LEU A 266 -16.41 -33.94 -16.01
C LEU A 266 -15.90 -32.50 -16.08
N VAL A 267 -15.26 -32.18 -17.21
CA VAL A 267 -15.07 -30.79 -17.65
C VAL A 267 -16.45 -30.30 -18.07
N PRO A 268 -17.00 -29.24 -17.45
CA PRO A 268 -18.27 -28.67 -17.86
C PRO A 268 -18.24 -28.33 -19.35
N THR A 269 -19.30 -28.70 -20.07
CA THR A 269 -19.33 -28.49 -21.52
C THR A 269 -19.57 -27.01 -21.84
N ASP A 270 -19.06 -26.52 -22.97
CA ASP A 270 -19.21 -25.12 -23.39
C ASP A 270 -20.67 -24.63 -23.39
N ARG A 271 -21.61 -25.58 -23.54
CA ARG A 271 -23.05 -25.31 -23.47
C ARG A 271 -23.54 -24.97 -22.07
N GLU A 272 -23.03 -25.65 -21.04
CA GLU A 272 -23.36 -25.35 -19.64
C GLU A 272 -22.79 -24.00 -19.21
N LEU A 273 -21.64 -23.60 -19.77
CA LEU A 273 -21.07 -22.27 -19.54
C LEU A 273 -21.89 -21.17 -20.24
N GLN A 274 -22.37 -21.42 -21.46
CA GLN A 274 -23.19 -20.48 -22.21
C GLN A 274 -24.54 -20.23 -21.51
N ASP A 275 -25.21 -21.29 -21.04
CA ASP A 275 -26.46 -21.18 -20.28
C ASP A 275 -26.26 -20.36 -18.99
N LEU A 276 -25.09 -20.50 -18.35
CA LEU A 276 -24.73 -19.74 -17.15
C LEU A 276 -24.50 -18.24 -17.44
N PHE A 277 -23.96 -17.91 -18.62
CA PHE A 277 -23.77 -16.52 -19.04
C PHE A 277 -25.12 -15.84 -19.36
N GLU A 278 -26.03 -16.57 -20.01
CA GLU A 278 -27.36 -16.08 -20.36
C GLU A 278 -28.24 -15.87 -19.11
N GLU A 279 -28.11 -16.73 -18.08
CA GLU A 279 -28.76 -16.52 -16.77
C GLU A 279 -28.21 -15.28 -16.03
N LEU A 280 -26.92 -14.98 -16.20
CA LEU A 280 -26.26 -13.82 -15.60
C LEU A 280 -26.65 -12.50 -16.27
N GLU A 281 -26.81 -12.49 -17.59
CA GLU A 281 -27.31 -11.32 -18.32
C GLU A 281 -28.78 -11.02 -17.97
N ASN A 282 -29.62 -12.05 -17.85
CA ASN A 282 -31.03 -11.88 -17.48
C ASN A 282 -31.23 -11.36 -16.04
N MET A 283 -30.26 -11.54 -15.13
CA MET A 283 -30.30 -10.96 -13.79
C MET A 283 -29.70 -9.55 -13.69
N SER A 284 -29.01 -9.08 -14.74
CA SER A 284 -28.44 -7.74 -14.79
C SER A 284 -29.43 -6.68 -15.31
N ASP A 285 -30.56 -7.10 -15.88
CA ASP A 285 -31.60 -6.23 -16.47
C ASP A 285 -32.83 -6.10 -15.55
N SER A 286 -32.60 -5.67 -14.31
CA SER A 286 -33.67 -5.21 -13.40
C SER A 286 -33.27 -3.88 -12.78
N GLY A 287 -32.96 -2.94 -13.68
CA GLY A 287 -32.72 -1.54 -13.40
C GLY A 287 -33.70 -0.65 -14.14
N GLU A 288 -34.99 -0.78 -13.82
CA GLU A 288 -35.97 0.32 -13.88
C GLU A 288 -36.67 0.44 -12.51
#